data_AF-A0AAF0RIE9-F1
#
_entry.id   AF-A0AAF0RIE9-F1
#
_cell.length_a   1.000
_cell.length_b   1.000
_cell.length_c   1.000
_cell.angle_alpha   90.00
_cell.angle_beta   90.00
_cell.angle_gamma   90.00
#
_symmetry.space_group_name_H-M   'P 1'
#
loop_
_entity.id
_entity.type
_entity.pdbx_description
1 polymer ?
#
loop_
_entity_poly.entity_id
_entity_poly.type
_entity_poly.pdbx_seq_one_letter_code
_entity_poly.pdbx_strand_id
1 'polypeptide(L)'
;MLIPSVFDFEPDRLRSYSASRIDRLLQERPVEYLAHLSVARQLDTWIAQTLADPDPDDERFDAGFVAALRAVRDCLRQGDFTPGGLHGSRPRDGAGPGPDPDPGAAAGGTPGT
;
A
#
# COMPACT_ATOMS: atom_id res chain seq x y z
N MET A 1 -27.10 -6.68 5.86
CA MET A 1 -26.33 -5.95 4.83
C MET A 1 -25.39 -6.96 4.19
N LEU A 2 -25.48 -7.21 2.89
CA LEU A 2 -24.59 -8.16 2.21
C LEU A 2 -23.23 -7.47 2.00
N ILE A 3 -22.19 -8.00 2.64
CA ILE A 3 -20.82 -7.56 2.38
C ILE A 3 -20.44 -8.12 0.99
N PRO A 4 -19.97 -7.28 0.04
CA PRO A 4 -19.52 -7.78 -1.25
C PRO A 4 -18.42 -8.83 -1.08
N SER A 5 -18.48 -9.92 -1.84
CA SER A 5 -17.52 -11.05 -1.75
C SER A 5 -16.06 -10.66 -1.96
N VAL A 6 -15.79 -9.46 -2.49
CA VAL A 6 -14.43 -8.92 -2.61
C VAL A 6 -13.78 -8.63 -1.25
N PHE A 7 -14.58 -8.50 -0.19
CA PHE A 7 -14.13 -8.34 1.20
C PHE A 7 -14.18 -9.65 2.00
N ASP A 8 -14.42 -10.80 1.35
CA ASP A 8 -14.49 -12.10 2.00
C ASP A 8 -13.09 -12.64 2.32
N PHE A 9 -12.47 -12.07 3.36
CA PHE A 9 -11.18 -12.50 3.90
C PHE A 9 -11.11 -12.18 5.39
N GLU A 10 -10.33 -12.95 6.14
CA GLU A 10 -10.17 -12.78 7.59
C GLU A 10 -9.09 -11.74 7.91
N PRO A 11 -9.45 -10.51 8.36
CA PRO A 11 -8.48 -9.46 8.59
C PRO A 11 -7.53 -9.76 9.75
N ASP A 12 -7.97 -10.56 10.72
CA ASP A 12 -7.16 -10.97 11.88
C ASP A 12 -5.96 -11.86 11.51
N ARG A 13 -5.97 -12.47 10.32
CA ARG A 13 -4.84 -13.24 9.79
C ARG A 13 -3.81 -12.40 9.07
N LEU A 14 -4.10 -11.12 8.84
CA LEU A 14 -3.25 -10.19 8.11
C LEU A 14 -2.37 -9.42 9.10
N ARG A 15 -1.07 -9.74 9.11
CA ARG A 15 -0.07 -9.21 10.06
C ARG A 15 -0.11 -7.68 10.28
N SER A 16 -0.38 -6.91 9.23
CA SER A 16 -0.32 -5.44 9.26
C SER A 16 -1.67 -4.80 8.93
N TYR A 17 -2.78 -5.52 9.09
CA TYR A 17 -4.10 -4.98 8.78
C TYR A 17 -4.48 -3.84 9.73
N SER A 18 -5.06 -2.79 9.15
CA SER A 18 -5.56 -1.64 9.90
C SER A 18 -6.88 -1.19 9.29
N ALA A 19 -7.97 -1.33 10.04
CA ALA A 19 -9.31 -0.94 9.60
C ALA A 19 -9.36 0.55 9.21
N SER A 20 -8.74 1.43 10.01
CA SER A 20 -8.70 2.87 9.71
C SER A 20 -7.93 3.21 8.44
N ARG A 21 -6.90 2.43 8.09
CA ARG A 21 -6.20 2.54 6.81
C ARG A 21 -7.13 2.11 5.67
N ILE A 22 -7.80 0.97 5.81
CA ILE A 22 -8.69 0.45 4.77
C ILE A 22 -9.86 1.41 4.53
N ASP A 23 -10.47 1.94 5.59
CA ASP A 23 -11.53 2.95 5.48
C ASP A 23 -11.05 4.18 4.71
N ARG A 24 -9.82 4.66 4.99
CA ARG A 24 -9.21 5.75 4.23
C ARG A 24 -9.01 5.39 2.77
N LEU A 25 -8.51 4.20 2.45
CA LEU A 25 -8.32 3.75 1.07
C LEU A 25 -9.65 3.64 0.32
N LEU A 26 -10.71 3.17 0.99
CA LEU A 26 -12.05 3.12 0.40
C LEU A 26 -12.64 4.52 0.16
N GLN A 27 -12.28 5.52 0.98
CA GLN A 27 -12.73 6.90 0.79
C GLN A 27 -11.93 7.64 -0.28
N GLU A 28 -10.60 7.53 -0.25
CA GLU A 28 -9.70 8.31 -1.10
C GLU A 28 -9.48 7.66 -2.48
N ARG A 29 -9.44 6.32 -2.53
CA ARG A 29 -9.01 5.52 -3.70
C ARG A 29 -9.82 4.22 -3.85
N PRO A 30 -11.16 4.30 -3.93
CA PRO A 30 -12.01 3.12 -3.93
C PRO A 30 -11.72 2.20 -5.11
N VAL A 31 -11.45 2.74 -6.30
CA VAL A 31 -11.23 1.95 -7.52
C VAL A 31 -9.95 1.13 -7.41
N GLU A 32 -8.85 1.74 -6.98
CA GLU A 32 -7.57 1.05 -6.84
C GLU A 32 -7.62 -0.03 -5.76
N TYR A 33 -8.23 0.26 -4.61
CA TYR A 33 -8.32 -0.74 -3.54
C TYR A 33 -9.24 -1.91 -3.92
N LEU A 34 -10.38 -1.65 -4.58
CA LEU A 34 -11.25 -2.71 -5.10
C LEU A 34 -10.54 -3.56 -6.18
N ALA A 35 -9.69 -2.95 -7.00
CA ALA A 35 -8.85 -3.67 -7.95
C ALA A 35 -7.84 -4.58 -7.22
N HIS A 36 -7.20 -4.11 -6.16
CA HIS A 36 -6.31 -4.94 -5.34
C HIS A 36 -7.03 -6.16 -4.75
N LEU A 37 -8.23 -5.95 -4.18
CA LEU A 37 -9.02 -7.03 -3.63
C LEU A 37 -9.47 -8.04 -4.70
N SER A 38 -9.76 -7.57 -5.91
CA SER A 38 -10.09 -8.43 -7.05
C SER A 38 -8.90 -9.30 -7.47
N VAL A 39 -7.70 -8.72 -7.53
CA VAL A 39 -6.46 -9.48 -7.80
C VAL A 39 -6.17 -10.47 -6.68
N ALA A 40 -6.29 -10.06 -5.42
CA ALA A 40 -6.10 -10.94 -4.27
C ALA A 40 -7.02 -12.17 -4.32
N ARG A 41 -8.27 -11.99 -4.73
CA ARG A 41 -9.21 -13.09 -4.94
C ARG A 41 -8.77 -14.02 -6.08
N GLN A 42 -8.26 -13.48 -7.18
CA GLN A 42 -7.75 -14.31 -8.27
C GLN A 42 -6.53 -15.14 -7.81
N LEU A 43 -5.69 -14.59 -6.94
CA LEU A 43 -4.56 -15.32 -6.36
C LEU A 43 -5.02 -16.50 -5.49
N ASP A 44 -6.14 -16.39 -4.77
CA ASP A 44 -6.70 -17.53 -4.03
C ASP A 44 -7.06 -18.70 -4.96
N THR A 45 -7.61 -18.41 -6.14
CA THR A 45 -7.91 -19.43 -7.16
C THR A 45 -6.63 -20.13 -7.62
N TRP A 46 -5.56 -19.38 -7.90
CA TRP A 46 -4.29 -19.97 -8.33
C TRP A 46 -3.64 -20.79 -7.24
N ILE A 47 -3.62 -20.28 -6.00
CA ILE A 47 -3.14 -21.04 -4.84
C ILE A 47 -3.90 -22.35 -4.68
N ALA A 48 -5.23 -22.31 -4.80
CA ALA A 48 -6.05 -23.51 -4.71
C ALA A 48 -5.75 -24.51 -5.83
N GLN A 49 -5.52 -24.04 -7.06
CA GLN A 49 -5.16 -24.88 -8.20
C GLN A 49 -3.79 -25.54 -8.01
N THR A 50 -2.76 -24.79 -7.64
CA THR A 50 -1.42 -25.33 -7.36
C THR A 50 -1.44 -26.36 -6.23
N LEU A 51 -2.27 -26.16 -5.21
CA LEU A 51 -2.41 -27.12 -4.10
C LEU A 51 -3.22 -28.37 -4.48
N ALA A 52 -4.10 -28.28 -5.47
CA ALA A 52 -4.94 -29.38 -5.92
C ALA A 52 -4.22 -30.31 -6.90
N ASP A 53 -3.28 -29.78 -7.67
CA ASP A 53 -2.49 -30.52 -8.65
C ASP A 53 -0.99 -30.12 -8.54
N PRO A 54 -0.32 -30.53 -7.44
CA PRO A 54 1.10 -30.24 -7.25
C PRO A 54 1.96 -31.10 -8.17
N ASP A 55 3.06 -30.53 -8.68
CA ASP A 55 4.04 -31.30 -9.43
C ASP A 55 4.93 -32.07 -8.44
N PRO A 56 4.91 -33.42 -8.45
CA PRO A 56 5.68 -34.22 -7.50
C PRO A 56 7.20 -34.05 -7.67
N ASP A 57 7.67 -33.63 -8.84
CA ASP A 57 9.09 -33.38 -9.09
C ASP A 57 9.53 -31.98 -8.61
N ASP A 58 8.57 -31.09 -8.34
CA ASP A 58 8.78 -29.67 -8.02
C ASP A 58 8.12 -29.23 -6.68
N GLU A 59 7.82 -30.16 -5.76
CA GLU A 59 7.12 -29.86 -4.48
C GLU A 59 7.70 -28.67 -3.70
N ARG A 60 9.04 -28.53 -3.67
CA ARG A 60 9.71 -27.41 -2.99
C ARG A 60 9.48 -26.09 -3.72
N PHE A 61 9.45 -26.11 -5.04
CA PHE A 61 9.11 -24.95 -5.85
C PHE A 61 7.65 -24.57 -5.63
N ASP A 62 6.72 -25.52 -5.68
CA ASP A 62 5.30 -25.30 -5.43
C ASP A 62 5.04 -24.69 -4.05
N ALA A 63 5.69 -25.23 -3.00
CA ALA A 63 5.58 -24.68 -1.65
C ALA A 63 6.10 -23.23 -1.56
N GLY A 64 7.25 -22.95 -2.20
CA GLY A 64 7.81 -21.60 -2.26
C GLY A 64 6.95 -20.63 -3.05
N PHE A 65 6.41 -21.09 -4.18
CA PHE A 65 5.52 -20.33 -5.05
C PHE A 65 4.21 -19.99 -4.34
N VAL A 66 3.55 -20.97 -3.71
CA VAL A 66 2.34 -20.74 -2.91
C VAL A 66 2.61 -19.76 -1.75
N ALA A 67 3.75 -19.87 -1.07
CA ALA A 67 4.13 -18.93 -0.02
C ALA A 67 4.27 -17.49 -0.56
N ALA A 68 4.90 -17.32 -1.73
CA ALA A 68 5.02 -16.03 -2.39
C ALA A 68 3.65 -15.45 -2.80
N LEU A 69 2.77 -16.26 -3.40
CA LEU A 69 1.43 -15.81 -3.78
C LEU A 69 0.61 -15.37 -2.56
N ARG A 70 0.70 -16.10 -1.44
CA ARG A 70 0.05 -15.73 -0.17
C ARG A 70 0.56 -14.38 0.34
N ALA A 71 1.86 -14.15 0.31
CA ALA A 71 2.44 -12.88 0.74
C ALA A 71 1.95 -11.71 -0.13
N VAL A 72 1.95 -11.85 -1.46
CA VAL A 72 1.44 -10.81 -2.37
C VAL A 72 -0.04 -10.52 -2.14
N ARG A 73 -0.85 -11.58 -2.02
CA ARG A 73 -2.28 -11.49 -1.71
C ARG A 73 -2.53 -10.74 -0.41
N ASP A 74 -1.76 -11.04 0.63
CA ASP A 74 -1.93 -10.40 1.94
C ASP A 74 -1.55 -8.91 1.89
N CYS A 75 -0.47 -8.55 1.19
CA CYS A 75 -0.10 -7.15 0.94
C CYS A 75 -1.18 -6.38 0.16
N LEU A 76 -1.81 -7.01 -0.84
CA LEU A 76 -2.93 -6.40 -1.59
C LEU A 76 -4.13 -6.12 -0.67
N ARG A 77 -4.51 -7.08 0.19
CA ARG A 77 -5.60 -6.92 1.17
C ARG A 77 -5.32 -5.85 2.22
N GLN A 78 -4.05 -5.70 2.62
CA GLN A 78 -3.59 -4.67 3.57
C GLN A 78 -3.46 -3.28 2.92
N GLY A 79 -3.56 -3.18 1.59
CA GLY A 79 -3.42 -1.93 0.85
C GLY A 79 -1.97 -1.45 0.74
N ASP A 80 -0.98 -2.31 0.96
CA ASP A 80 0.44 -1.90 1.03
C ASP A 80 1.01 -1.41 -0.32
N PHE A 81 0.39 -1.79 -1.43
CA PHE A 81 0.75 -1.34 -2.78
C PHE A 81 0.10 -0.01 -3.19
N THR A 82 -0.61 0.66 -2.28
CA THR A 82 -1.15 2.01 -2.54
C THR A 82 -0.14 3.09 -2.10
N PRO A 83 -0.12 4.28 -2.74
CA PRO A 83 0.68 5.40 -2.27
C PRO A 83 0.28 5.77 -0.82
N GLY A 84 1.23 5.70 0.13
CA GLY A 84 0.95 5.77 1.58
C GLY A 84 1.10 4.44 2.34
N GLY A 85 1.30 3.31 1.63
CA GLY A 85 1.56 1.99 2.21
C GLY A 85 2.98 1.83 2.79
N LEU A 86 3.33 0.62 3.25
CA LEU A 86 4.65 0.30 3.82
C LEU A 86 5.86 0.61 2.89
N HIS A 87 5.61 0.90 1.61
CA HIS A 87 6.60 1.36 0.62
C HIS A 87 6.43 2.81 0.13
N GLY A 88 5.53 3.58 0.74
CA GLY A 88 5.17 4.89 0.25
C GLY A 88 4.94 5.90 1.36
N SER A 89 5.85 6.04 2.33
CA SER A 89 6.10 7.28 3.08
C SER A 89 7.24 7.06 4.06
N ARG A 90 8.48 7.29 3.63
CA ARG A 90 9.38 7.99 4.55
C ARG A 90 8.74 9.37 4.71
N PRO A 91 8.46 9.86 5.94
CA PRO A 91 8.12 11.27 6.08
C PRO A 91 9.23 12.05 5.41
N ARG A 92 8.87 13.02 4.58
CA ARG A 92 9.83 14.00 4.07
C ARG A 92 10.22 14.86 5.27
N ASP A 93 11.12 14.34 6.11
CA ASP A 93 11.87 15.15 7.05
C ASP A 93 12.62 16.17 6.19
N GLY A 94 12.33 17.45 6.43
CA GLY A 94 12.91 18.55 5.68
C GLY A 94 11.90 19.32 4.86
N ALA A 95 10.90 19.91 5.52
CA ALA A 95 10.74 21.35 5.34
C ALA A 95 12.10 21.98 5.66
N GLY A 96 12.93 22.17 4.63
CA GLY A 96 14.14 22.95 4.75
C GLY A 96 13.77 24.35 5.24
N PRO A 97 14.60 24.99 6.07
CA PRO A 97 14.37 26.37 6.45
C PRO A 97 14.22 27.18 5.16
N GLY A 98 13.17 28.01 5.09
CA GLY A 98 12.98 28.94 4.00
C GLY A 98 14.26 29.77 3.79
N PRO A 99 14.52 30.26 2.57
CA PRO A 99 15.72 31.06 2.32
C PRO A 99 15.79 32.20 3.35
N ASP A 100 16.94 32.30 4.02
CA ASP A 100 17.25 33.44 4.89
C ASP A 100 16.93 34.73 4.14
N PRO A 101 16.30 35.73 4.79
CA PRO A 101 16.17 37.04 4.19
C PRO A 101 17.57 37.62 3.99
N ASP A 102 17.88 37.90 2.72
CA ASP A 102 19.07 38.62 2.27
C ASP A 102 19.25 39.93 3.08
N PRO A 103 20.31 40.10 3.89
CA PRO A 103 20.53 41.32 4.67
C PRO A 103 21.20 42.43 3.83
N GLY A 104 20.92 42.47 2.53
CA GLY A 104 21.74 43.19 1.55
C GLY A 104 21.01 44.15 0.61
N ALA A 105 19.82 44.68 0.94
CA ALA A 105 19.17 45.66 0.07
C ALA A 105 18.28 46.67 0.79
N ALA A 106 18.88 47.71 1.38
CA ALA A 106 18.27 49.05 1.49
C ALA A 106 19.27 50.08 2.07
N ALA A 107 20.19 50.55 1.24
CA ALA A 107 20.86 51.83 1.46
C ALA A 107 20.82 52.62 0.15
N GLY A 108 19.68 53.26 -0.11
CA GLY A 108 19.46 54.22 -1.18
C GLY A 108 18.63 55.37 -0.63
N GLY A 109 19.12 56.61 -0.79
CA GLY A 109 18.62 57.84 -0.17
C GLY A 109 17.15 58.18 -0.40
N THR A 110 16.58 59.22 0.20
CA THR A 110 17.02 60.63 0.13
C THR A 110 16.22 61.48 1.18
N PRO A 111 16.09 62.83 1.13
CA PRO A 111 16.46 63.72 2.23
C PRO A 111 15.22 64.43 2.86
N GLY A 112 15.41 65.14 3.96
CA GLY A 112 14.38 66.08 4.42
C GLY A 112 14.63 66.67 5.79
N THR A 113 15.39 67.77 5.86
CA THR A 113 14.95 69.11 6.33
C THR A 113 16.13 70.07 6.31
#